data_AF-A0A2S9FWC0-F1
#
_entry.id   AF-A0A2S9FWC0-F1
#
_cell.length_a   1.000
_cell.length_b   1.000
_cell.length_c   1.000
_cell.angle_alpha   90.00
_cell.angle_beta   90.00
_cell.angle_gamma   90.00
#
_symmetry.space_group_name_H-M   'P 1'
#
loop_
_entity.id
_entity.type
_entity.pdbx_description
1 polymer ?
#
loop_
_entity_poly.entity_id
_entity_poly.type
_entity_poly.pdbx_seq_one_letter_code
_entity_poly.pdbx_strand_id
1 'polypeptide(L)'
;AVRKAFAGTAEAGRRGWSAGRFSFNVAEGRCATCQGEGFVAVGLLFLPGTYATCPACGGARYSEETLEITYRGCTIADVLAQTVD
;
A
#
# COMPACT_ATOMS: atom_id res chain seq x y z
N ALA A 1 -13.23 -4.87 -6.57
CA ALA A 1 -12.70 -5.77 -7.61
C ALA A 1 -11.21 -6.04 -7.43
N VAL A 2 -10.36 -5.00 -7.45
CA VAL A 2 -8.88 -5.12 -7.37
C VAL A 2 -8.39 -5.99 -6.20
N ARG A 3 -8.75 -5.67 -4.95
CA ARG A 3 -8.30 -6.43 -3.76
C ARG A 3 -8.65 -7.93 -3.82
N LYS A 4 -9.81 -8.28 -4.39
CA LYS A 4 -10.21 -9.69 -4.57
C LYS A 4 -9.37 -10.37 -5.64
N ALA A 5 -8.95 -9.66 -6.69
CA ALA A 5 -8.07 -10.21 -7.72
C ALA A 5 -6.69 -10.56 -7.15
N PHE A 6 -6.11 -9.68 -6.32
CA PHE A 6 -4.84 -9.95 -5.63
C PHE A 6 -4.94 -11.11 -4.63
N ALA A 7 -6.01 -11.16 -3.83
CA ALA A 7 -6.27 -12.29 -2.93
C ALA A 7 -6.52 -13.61 -3.67
N GLY A 8 -6.96 -13.56 -4.92
CA GLY A 8 -7.14 -14.73 -5.78
C GLY A 8 -5.85 -15.24 -6.44
N THR A 9 -4.70 -14.60 -6.21
CA THR A 9 -3.41 -15.08 -6.74
C THR A 9 -2.94 -16.33 -6.00
N ALA A 10 -2.21 -17.21 -6.69
CA ALA A 10 -1.71 -18.45 -6.09
C ALA A 10 -0.77 -18.17 -4.89
N GLU A 11 0.06 -17.12 -4.95
CA GLU A 11 0.96 -16.75 -3.85
C GLU A 11 0.19 -16.20 -2.64
N ALA A 12 -0.81 -15.33 -2.85
CA ALA A 12 -1.66 -14.86 -1.75
C ALA A 12 -2.42 -16.02 -1.09
N GLY A 13 -2.92 -16.96 -1.91
CA GLY A 13 -3.57 -18.18 -1.43
C GLY A 13 -2.65 -19.06 -0.58
N ARG A 14 -1.39 -19.27 -1.01
CA ARG A 14 -0.40 -20.02 -0.24
C ARG A 14 -0.10 -19.40 1.13
N ARG A 15 -0.13 -18.07 1.21
CA ARG A 15 0.07 -17.33 2.47
C ARG A 15 -1.20 -17.17 3.30
N GLY A 16 -2.35 -17.66 2.82
CA GLY A 16 -3.64 -17.52 3.49
C GLY A 16 -4.17 -16.09 3.52
N TRP A 17 -3.71 -15.22 2.61
CA TRP A 17 -4.07 -13.81 2.62
C TRP A 17 -5.41 -13.54 1.98
N SER A 18 -6.20 -12.70 2.65
CA SER A 18 -7.50 -12.28 2.18
C SER A 18 -7.45 -10.93 1.44
N ALA A 19 -8.59 -10.51 0.89
CA ALA A 19 -8.74 -9.16 0.34
C ALA A 19 -8.53 -8.04 1.40
N GLY A 20 -8.52 -8.37 2.70
CA GLY A 20 -8.20 -7.48 3.81
C GLY A 20 -6.74 -7.02 3.78
N ARG A 21 -5.79 -7.96 3.58
CA ARG A 21 -4.36 -7.70 3.44
C ARG A 21 -4.06 -6.62 2.38
N PHE A 22 -4.79 -6.66 1.27
CA PHE A 22 -4.64 -5.70 0.15
C PHE A 22 -5.35 -4.36 0.36
N SER A 23 -5.80 -4.05 1.57
CA SER A 23 -6.42 -2.78 1.93
C SER A 23 -5.45 -1.89 2.68
N PHE A 24 -5.12 -0.70 2.14
CA PHE A 24 -4.30 0.28 2.86
C PHE A 24 -4.98 0.81 4.13
N ASN A 25 -6.30 0.66 4.27
CA ASN A 25 -7.04 1.04 5.48
C ASN A 25 -6.93 0.02 6.62
N VAL A 26 -6.38 -1.18 6.39
CA VAL A 26 -6.32 -2.27 7.38
C VAL A 26 -4.87 -2.54 7.77
N ALA A 27 -4.63 -2.73 9.06
CA ALA A 27 -3.28 -2.91 9.62
C ALA A 27 -2.54 -4.10 8.99
N GLU A 28 -3.29 -5.13 8.60
CA GLU A 28 -2.76 -6.40 8.11
C GLU A 28 -1.74 -6.22 6.97
N GLY A 29 -1.93 -5.32 6.00
CA GLY A 29 -0.98 -5.15 4.88
C GLY A 29 -0.58 -3.72 4.53
N ARG A 30 -1.06 -2.73 5.28
CA ARG A 30 -0.65 -1.34 5.09
C ARG A 30 0.76 -1.08 5.63
N CYS A 31 1.39 -0.02 5.15
CA CYS A 31 2.63 0.48 5.74
C CYS A 31 2.37 0.92 7.19
N ALA A 32 3.13 0.37 8.15
CA ALA A 32 3.00 0.70 9.57
C ALA A 32 3.44 2.14 9.90
N THR A 33 4.33 2.75 9.11
CA THR A 33 4.83 4.10 9.38
C THR A 33 3.79 5.16 9.05
N CYS A 34 3.21 5.14 7.86
CA CYS A 34 2.20 6.10 7.43
C CYS A 34 0.76 5.60 7.63
N GLN A 35 0.56 4.42 8.22
CA GLN A 35 -0.75 3.81 8.43
C GLN A 35 -1.62 3.76 7.17
N GLY A 36 -0.99 3.54 6.01
CA GLY A 36 -1.68 3.48 4.72
C GLY A 36 -1.95 4.83 4.05
N GLU A 37 -1.52 5.96 4.61
CA GLU A 37 -1.71 7.28 3.99
C GLU A 37 -0.78 7.50 2.78
N GLY A 38 0.46 7.01 2.86
CA GLY A 38 1.52 7.25 1.87
C GLY A 38 2.35 8.51 2.14
N PHE A 39 1.91 9.35 3.08
CA PHE A 39 2.60 10.54 3.54
C PHE A 39 2.65 10.60 5.07
N VAL A 40 3.56 11.41 5.59
CA VAL A 40 3.69 11.72 7.02
C VAL A 40 3.68 13.23 7.22
N ALA A 41 3.06 13.69 8.29
CA ALA A 41 3.08 15.10 8.67
C ALA A 41 4.47 15.45 9.22
N VAL A 42 5.05 16.54 8.71
CA VAL A 42 6.32 17.08 9.17
C VAL A 42 6.06 18.46 9.74
N GLY A 43 6.29 18.59 11.05
CA GLY A 43 6.34 19.87 11.73
C GLY A 43 7.74 20.43 11.67
N LEU A 44 7.93 21.55 10.97
CA LEU A 44 9.16 22.32 11.01
C LEU A 44 8.94 23.49 11.99
N LEU A 45 9.96 23.81 12.78
CA LEU A 45 9.87 24.71 13.93
C LEU A 45 9.23 26.08 13.63
N PHE A 46 9.27 26.54 12.37
CA PHE A 46 8.83 27.86 11.96
C PHE A 46 7.92 27.87 10.72
N LEU A 47 7.48 26.71 10.22
CA LEU A 47 6.62 26.63 9.02
C LEU A 47 5.29 25.92 9.36
N PRO A 48 4.19 26.26 8.66
CA PRO A 48 2.97 25.46 8.74
C PRO A 48 3.29 23.99 8.44
N GLY A 49 2.64 23.07 9.15
CA GLY A 49 2.86 21.64 8.95
C GLY A 49 2.69 21.25 7.49
N THR A 50 3.73 20.64 6.91
CA THR A 50 3.72 20.14 5.54
C THR A 50 3.68 18.62 5.54
N TYR A 51 3.21 18.02 4.45
CA TYR A 51 3.26 16.58 4.27
C TYR A 51 4.48 16.19 3.44
N ALA A 52 5.20 15.17 3.89
CA ALA A 52 6.28 14.56 3.13
C ALA A 52 5.89 13.12 2.75
N THR A 53 6.38 12.64 1.61
CA THR A 53 6.23 11.24 1.22
C THR A 53 6.78 10.34 2.33
N CYS A 54 6.06 9.26 2.64
CA CYS A 54 6.47 8.32 3.68
C CYS A 54 7.85 7.70 3.33
N PRO A 55 8.87 7.85 4.19
CA PRO A 55 10.21 7.34 3.89
C PRO A 55 10.28 5.82 3.91
N ALA A 56 9.35 5.15 4.61
CA ALA A 56 9.37 3.69 4.74
C ALA A 56 8.79 2.96 3.53
N CYS A 57 7.78 3.52 2.86
CA CYS A 57 7.14 2.88 1.70
C CYS A 57 7.28 3.68 0.41
N GLY A 58 7.97 4.82 0.43
CA GLY A 58 8.12 5.68 -0.74
C GLY A 58 6.80 6.20 -1.31
N GLY A 59 5.73 6.22 -0.50
CA GLY A 59 4.37 6.57 -0.95
C GLY A 59 3.52 5.40 -1.43
N ALA A 60 4.04 4.17 -1.46
CA ALA A 60 3.31 2.99 -1.93
C ALA A 60 2.14 2.56 -1.02
N ARG A 61 2.05 3.08 0.20
CA ARG A 61 0.96 2.82 1.19
C ARG A 61 0.90 1.41 1.79
N TYR A 62 1.60 0.44 1.23
CA TYR A 62 1.61 -0.96 1.67
C TYR A 62 2.95 -1.36 2.32
N SER A 63 2.95 -2.48 3.04
CA SER A 63 4.18 -3.14 3.49
C SER A 63 4.91 -3.79 2.31
N GLU A 64 6.23 -3.94 2.41
CA GLU A 64 7.06 -4.61 1.40
C GLU A 64 6.54 -6.02 1.09
N GLU A 65 6.20 -6.78 2.12
CA GLU A 65 5.64 -8.13 1.98
C GLU A 65 4.32 -8.16 1.19
N THR A 66 3.47 -7.12 1.31
CA THR A 66 2.24 -7.01 0.50
C THR A 66 2.54 -6.71 -0.97
N LEU A 67 3.63 -5.98 -1.23
CA LEU A 67 4.07 -5.62 -2.57
C LEU A 67 4.79 -6.76 -3.31
N GLU A 68 5.13 -7.86 -2.62
CA GLU A 68 5.64 -9.08 -3.28
C GLU A 68 4.57 -9.76 -4.16
N ILE A 69 3.28 -9.51 -3.90
CA ILE A 69 2.18 -10.10 -4.67
C ILE A 69 1.91 -9.26 -5.91
N THR A 70 2.04 -9.89 -7.06
CA THR A 70 1.72 -9.28 -8.35
C THR A 70 0.46 -9.90 -8.97
N TYR A 71 -0.30 -9.08 -9.66
CA TYR A 71 -1.38 -9.50 -10.55
C TYR A 71 -1.07 -8.95 -11.94
N ARG A 72 -0.92 -9.86 -12.93
CA ARG A 72 -0.52 -9.51 -14.30
C ARG A 72 0.79 -8.69 -14.35
N GLY A 73 1.76 -9.06 -13.51
CA GLY A 73 3.07 -8.40 -13.45
C GLY A 73 3.09 -7.05 -12.73
N CYS A 74 1.96 -6.57 -12.19
CA CYS A 74 1.87 -5.32 -11.44
C CYS A 74 1.56 -5.60 -9.97
N THR A 75 2.18 -4.87 -9.06
CA THR A 75 1.79 -4.86 -7.64
C THR A 75 0.47 -4.10 -7.45
N ILE A 76 -0.13 -4.19 -6.26
CA ILE A 76 -1.34 -3.41 -5.98
C ILE A 76 -1.07 -1.90 -5.97
N ALA A 77 0.14 -1.47 -5.56
CA ALA A 77 0.52 -0.07 -5.62
C ALA A 77 0.60 0.42 -7.07
N ASP A 78 1.18 -0.38 -7.97
CA ASP A 78 1.27 -0.05 -9.40
C ASP A 78 -0.12 0.11 -10.03
N VAL A 79 -1.03 -0.82 -9.74
CA VAL A 79 -2.42 -0.77 -10.25
C VAL A 79 -3.15 0.47 -9.75
N LEU A 80 -2.92 0.89 -8.50
CA LEU A 80 -3.54 2.10 -7.94
C LEU A 80 -2.92 3.40 -8.46
N ALA A 81 -1.71 3.35 -9.03
CA ALA A 81 -1.03 4.49 -9.64
C ALA A 81 -1.42 4.71 -11.11
N GLN A 82 -2.12 3.76 -11.74
CA GLN A 82 -2.60 3.89 -13.12
C GLN A 82 -3.77 4.87 -13.22
N THR A 83 -3.87 5.55 -14.36
CA THR A 83 -5.02 6.39 -14.71
C THR A 83 -6.17 5.54 -15.25
N VAL A 84 -7.40 6.03 -15.08
CA VAL A 84 -8.58 5.48 -15.76
C VAL A 84 -8.89 6.40 -16.92
N ASP A 85 -8.79 5.88 -18.14
CA ASP A 85 -9.24 6.55 -19.37
C ASP A 85 -10.68 6.14 -19.71
#